data_AF-C2EHU4-F1
#
_entry.id   AF-C2EHU4-F1
#
_cell.length_a   1.000
_cell.length_b   1.000
_cell.length_c   1.000
_cell.angle_alpha   90.00
_cell.angle_beta   90.00
_cell.angle_gamma   90.00
#
_symmetry.space_group_name_H-M   'P 1'
#
loop_
_entity.id
_entity.type
_entity.pdbx_description
1 polymer ?
#
loop_
_entity_poly.entity_id
_entity_poly.type
_entity_poly.pdbx_seq_one_letter_code
_entity_poly.pdbx_strand_id
1 'polypeptide(L)'
;MERKELFAYIAEHYQVNPEYLWKKNPNYAVLRHRHNRKWFAIVMDVEAEKLGLKGTQLEEIIDLKLEPELIEKKDIYLHIT
;
A
#
# COMPACT_ATOMS: atom_id res chain seq x y z
N MET A 1 -3.12 -10.54 -6.22
CA MET A 1 -1.65 -10.50 -6.07
C MET A 1 -1.44 -10.43 -4.60
N GLU A 2 -0.81 -11.45 -4.03
CA GLU A 2 -0.71 -11.58 -2.58
C GLU A 2 0.33 -10.61 -2.00
N ARG A 3 0.17 -10.18 -0.75
CA ARG A 3 1.13 -9.30 -0.04
C ARG A 3 2.59 -9.73 -0.20
N LYS A 4 2.83 -11.04 -0.09
CA LYS A 4 4.17 -11.63 -0.19
C LYS A 4 4.77 -11.45 -1.58
N GLU A 5 3.96 -11.61 -2.62
CA GLU A 5 4.39 -11.43 -4.01
C GLU A 5 4.72 -9.97 -4.28
N LEU A 6 3.88 -9.04 -3.80
CA LEU A 6 4.14 -7.61 -3.88
C LEU A 6 5.48 -7.24 -3.22
N PHE A 7 5.74 -7.70 -2.00
CA PHE A 7 6.99 -7.37 -1.32
C PHE A 7 8.21 -8.04 -1.95
N ALA A 8 8.07 -9.25 -2.48
CA ALA A 8 9.14 -9.89 -3.25
C ALA A 8 9.48 -9.06 -4.51
N TYR A 9 8.47 -8.65 -5.27
CA TYR A 9 8.63 -7.79 -6.44
C TYR A 9 9.30 -6.46 -6.07
N ILE A 10 8.87 -5.80 -4.99
CA ILE A 10 9.46 -4.53 -4.58
C ILE A 10 10.92 -4.69 -4.14
N ALA A 11 11.22 -5.77 -3.41
CA ALA A 11 12.59 -6.07 -2.99
C ALA A 11 13.50 -6.34 -4.20
N GLU A 12 13.02 -7.09 -5.18
CA GLU A 12 13.77 -7.44 -6.39
C GLU A 12 14.02 -6.22 -7.29
N HIS A 13 12.97 -5.46 -7.60
CA HIS A 13 13.03 -4.39 -8.60
C HIS A 13 13.47 -3.03 -8.05
N TYR A 14 13.16 -2.75 -6.78
CA TYR A 14 13.42 -1.44 -6.16
C TYR A 14 14.39 -1.50 -4.99
N GLN A 15 14.78 -2.71 -4.53
CA GLN A 15 15.70 -2.91 -3.40
C GLN A 15 15.20 -2.24 -2.11
N VAL A 16 13.87 -2.22 -1.94
CA VAL A 16 13.18 -1.63 -0.80
C VAL A 16 12.56 -2.75 0.03
N ASN A 17 12.75 -2.66 1.35
CA ASN A 17 12.08 -3.52 2.31
C ASN A 17 10.96 -2.75 3.02
N PRO A 18 9.86 -3.41 3.42
CA PRO A 18 8.79 -2.78 4.19
C PRO A 18 9.27 -2.33 5.57
N GLU A 19 8.79 -1.17 6.02
CA GLU A 19 9.00 -0.64 7.38
C GLU A 19 7.68 -0.67 8.18
N TYR A 20 7.74 -1.18 9.43
CA TYR A 20 6.57 -1.30 10.31
C TYR A 20 6.66 -0.28 11.45
N LEU A 21 6.02 0.88 11.27
CA LEU A 21 6.25 2.06 12.10
C LEU A 21 5.32 2.13 13.33
N TRP A 22 4.18 1.43 13.29
CA TRP A 22 3.13 1.58 14.29
C TRP A 22 2.95 0.33 15.13
N LYS A 23 3.09 0.48 16.46
CA LYS A 23 2.82 -0.62 17.41
C LYS A 23 1.36 -1.07 17.43
N LYS A 24 0.42 -0.14 17.25
CA LYS A 24 -1.02 -0.42 17.25
C LYS A 24 -1.49 -1.09 15.96
N ASN A 25 -0.75 -0.91 14.87
CA ASN A 25 -1.07 -1.43 13.54
C ASN A 25 0.16 -2.15 12.98
N PRO A 26 0.54 -3.30 13.57
CA PRO A 26 1.78 -4.00 13.24
C PRO A 26 1.80 -4.52 11.79
N ASN A 27 0.64 -4.63 11.15
CA ASN A 27 0.53 -5.06 9.76
C ASN A 27 0.75 -3.93 8.75
N TYR A 28 0.79 -2.66 9.19
CA TYR A 28 0.95 -1.54 8.28
C TYR A 28 2.40 -1.43 7.84
N ALA A 29 2.63 -1.56 6.54
CA ALA A 29 3.95 -1.60 5.94
C ALA A 29 4.18 -0.38 5.05
N VAL A 30 5.16 0.44 5.39
CA VAL A 30 5.57 1.60 4.61
C VAL A 30 6.68 1.20 3.64
N LEU A 31 6.59 1.70 2.41
CA LEU A 31 7.60 1.53 1.38
C LEU A 31 8.20 2.90 1.06
N ARG A 32 9.53 3.02 1.25
CA ARG A 32 10.26 4.29 1.11
C ARG A 32 11.30 4.24 0.01
N HIS A 33 11.45 5.33 -0.72
CA HIS A 33 12.57 5.50 -1.63
C HIS A 33 13.89 5.51 -0.85
N ARG A 34 14.88 4.75 -1.31
CA ARG A 34 16.19 4.65 -0.67
C ARG A 34 16.93 6.00 -0.61
N HIS A 35 16.79 6.83 -1.65
CA HIS A 35 17.59 8.03 -1.85
C HIS A 35 17.12 9.24 -1.01
N ASN A 36 15.81 9.46 -0.89
CA ASN A 36 15.25 10.64 -0.19
C ASN A 36 14.38 10.28 1.03
N ARG A 37 14.22 8.98 1.33
CA ARG A 37 13.44 8.46 2.47
C ARG A 37 11.96 8.89 2.47
N LYS A 38 11.45 9.45 1.36
CA LYS A 38 10.03 9.74 1.16
C LYS A 38 9.27 8.45 0.90
N TRP A 39 8.03 8.41 1.37
CA TRP A 39 7.14 7.28 1.14
C TRP A 39 6.63 7.35 -0.29
N PHE A 40 6.56 6.20 -0.93
CA PHE A 40 5.86 6.05 -2.21
C PHE A 40 4.69 5.09 -2.10
N ALA A 41 4.63 4.27 -1.04
CA ALA A 41 3.48 3.44 -0.78
C ALA A 41 3.29 3.13 0.71
N ILE A 42 2.08 2.77 1.08
CA ILE A 42 1.75 2.09 2.33
C ILE A 42 0.75 0.95 2.07
N VAL A 43 1.06 -0.24 2.58
CA VAL A 43 0.13 -1.38 2.62
C VAL A 43 -0.53 -1.40 3.99
N MET A 44 -1.85 -1.43 4.03
CA MET A 44 -2.62 -1.31 5.27
C MET A 44 -4.01 -1.94 5.19
N ASP A 45 -4.57 -2.24 6.35
CA ASP A 45 -5.91 -2.79 6.51
C ASP A 45 -6.90 -1.65 6.79
N VAL A 46 -7.93 -1.52 5.97
CA VAL A 46 -8.94 -0.45 6.06
C VAL A 46 -10.35 -1.05 6.04
N GLU A 47 -11.26 -0.52 6.86
CA GLU A 47 -12.66 -0.94 6.85
C GLU A 47 -13.30 -0.69 5.48
N ALA A 48 -14.01 -1.69 4.96
CA ALA A 48 -14.65 -1.66 3.65
C ALA A 48 -15.52 -0.40 3.44
N GLU A 49 -16.27 0.03 4.46
CA GLU A 49 -17.07 1.26 4.41
C GLU A 49 -16.26 2.54 4.12
N LYS A 50 -15.02 2.62 4.58
CA LYS A 50 -14.12 3.77 4.32
C LYS A 50 -13.65 3.82 2.87
N LEU A 51 -13.77 2.71 2.15
CA LEU A 51 -13.49 2.58 0.72
C LEU A 51 -14.77 2.75 -0.14
N GLY A 52 -15.91 3.04 0.48
CA GLY A 52 -17.21 3.10 -0.20
C GLY A 52 -17.83 1.72 -0.49
N LEU A 53 -17.26 0.65 0.05
CA LEU A 53 -17.81 -0.71 -0.01
C LEU A 53 -18.80 -0.93 1.13
N LYS A 54 -19.56 -2.02 1.08
CA LYS A 54 -20.48 -2.38 2.18
C LYS A 54 -19.75 -3.23 3.23
N GLY A 55 -20.00 -2.93 4.49
CA GLY A 55 -19.57 -3.71 5.64
C GLY A 55 -18.39 -3.10 6.41
N THR A 56 -18.04 -3.76 7.51
CA THR A 56 -16.97 -3.33 8.44
C THR A 56 -15.78 -4.27 8.43
N GLN A 57 -15.76 -5.25 7.50
CA GLN A 57 -14.58 -6.09 7.31
C GLN A 57 -13.38 -5.24 6.90
N LEU A 58 -12.19 -5.70 7.28
CA LEU A 58 -10.95 -5.06 6.90
C LEU A 58 -10.51 -5.58 5.54
N GLU A 59 -10.34 -4.66 4.60
CA GLU A 59 -9.78 -4.89 3.29
C GLU A 59 -8.29 -4.52 3.31
N GLU A 60 -7.44 -5.40 2.81
CA GLU A 60 -6.04 -5.07 2.59
C GLU A 60 -5.91 -4.21 1.32
N ILE A 61 -5.30 -3.04 1.48
CA ILE A 61 -5.10 -2.09 0.40
C ILE A 61 -3.65 -1.66 0.32
N ILE A 62 -3.28 -1.09 -0.83
CA ILE A 62 -2.09 -0.27 -0.98
C ILE A 62 -2.48 1.13 -1.43
N ASP A 63 -2.03 2.13 -0.67
CA ASP A 63 -2.05 3.53 -1.09
C ASP A 63 -0.72 3.83 -1.79
N LEU A 64 -0.78 4.13 -3.09
CA LEU A 64 0.36 4.38 -3.97
C LEU A 64 0.41 5.84 -4.38
N LYS A 65 1.58 6.46 -4.17
CA LYS A 65 1.86 7.79 -4.70
C LYS A 65 2.16 7.68 -6.20
N LEU A 66 1.28 8.25 -7.01
CA LEU A 66 1.42 8.35 -8.46
C LEU A 66 1.59 9.82 -8.88
N GLU A 67 2.29 10.03 -9.99
CA GLU A 67 2.30 11.34 -10.64
C GLU A 67 0.92 11.63 -11.26
N PRO A 68 0.40 12.86 -11.21
CA PRO A 68 -0.95 13.20 -11.66
C PRO A 68 -1.24 12.75 -13.10
N GLU A 69 -0.24 12.78 -13.99
CA GLU A 69 -0.34 12.39 -15.39
C GLU A 69 -0.59 10.89 -15.58
N LEU A 70 -0.28 10.07 -14.57
CA LEU A 70 -0.51 8.62 -14.57
C LEU A 70 -1.90 8.26 -14.02
N ILE A 71 -2.66 9.24 -13.51
CA ILE A 71 -3.98 9.03 -12.90
C ILE A 71 -5.06 9.33 -13.95
N GLU A 72 -5.35 8.36 -14.81
CA GLU A 72 -6.56 8.40 -15.64
C GLU A 72 -7.73 7.79 -14.84
N LYS A 73 -8.55 8.68 -14.26
CA LYS A 73 -9.75 8.41 -13.41
C LYS A 73 -9.52 7.98 -11.94
N LYS A 74 -10.46 8.45 -11.10
CA LYS A 74 -10.43 8.64 -9.64
C LYS A 74 -10.54 7.37 -8.78
N ASP A 75 -10.22 6.19 -9.29
CA ASP A 75 -10.34 4.96 -8.52
C ASP A 75 -8.96 4.47 -8.10
N ILE A 76 -8.32 5.19 -7.17
CA ILE A 76 -7.09 4.72 -6.52
C ILE A 76 -7.51 3.72 -5.43
N TYR A 77 -7.94 2.54 -5.87
CA TYR A 77 -8.11 1.35 -5.05
C TYR A 77 -7.42 0.20 -5.76
N LEU A 78 -6.18 -0.10 -5.39
CA LEU A 78 -5.58 -1.39 -5.74
C LEU A 78 -5.88 -2.35 -4.61
N HIS A 79 -6.96 -3.11 -4.78
CA HIS A 79 -7.30 -4.21 -3.90
C HIS A 79 -6.23 -5.30 -4.05
N ILE A 80 -5.47 -5.56 -2.99
CA ILE A 80 -4.51 -6.65 -2.94
C ILE A 80 -5.32 -7.88 -2.53
N THR A 81 -5.70 -8.68 -3.53
CA THR A 81 -6.40 -9.96 -3.34
C THR A 81 -5.41 -11.08 -3.11
#